data_AF-X1KY84-F1
#
_entry.id   AF-X1KY84-F1
#
_cell.length_a   1.000
_cell.length_b   1.000
_cell.length_c   1.000
_cell.angle_alpha   90.00
_cell.angle_beta   90.00
_cell.angle_gamma   90.00
#
_symmetry.space_group_name_H-M   'P 1'
#
loop_
_entity.id
_entity.type
_entity.pdbx_description
1 polymer ?
#
loop_
_entity_poly.entity_id
_entity_poly.type
_entity_poly.pdbx_seq_one_letter_code
_entity_poly.pdbx_strand_id
1 'polypeptide(L)'
;MDELRCAAAKGDFSMFNVTSENRTRNRTHKENDGVVYDAVTFGRRASKGSRAFLRVYDKYLESNGESDCIRWELELTQHKADKVFKYLAGCDGNLETFATVCGAIIGGCITFVHRTERAGDKNIIRLAEYDWWTAIKETLHTLSLRIAKKTNT
;
A
#
# COMPACT_ATOMS: atom_id res chain seq x y z
N MET A 1 22.97 -0.51 9.03
CA MET A 1 23.03 -0.31 7.57
C MET A 1 22.91 -1.65 6.83
N ASP A 2 23.52 -2.73 7.32
CA ASP A 2 23.47 -4.04 6.65
C ASP A 2 22.09 -4.72 6.65
N GLU A 3 21.34 -4.64 7.75
CA GLU A 3 19.93 -5.12 7.77
C GLU A 3 19.04 -4.36 6.77
N LEU A 4 19.36 -3.10 6.48
CA LEU A 4 18.56 -2.22 5.62
C LEU A 4 18.79 -2.54 4.13
N ARG A 5 20.04 -2.76 3.73
CA ARG A 5 20.39 -3.28 2.39
C ARG A 5 19.83 -4.68 2.19
N CYS A 6 19.85 -5.52 3.23
CA CYS A 6 19.23 -6.84 3.19
C CYS A 6 17.71 -6.77 2.98
N ALA A 7 16.98 -5.88 3.66
CA ALA A 7 15.52 -5.78 3.50
C ALA A 7 15.12 -5.29 2.10
N ALA A 8 15.80 -4.27 1.58
CA ALA A 8 15.56 -3.78 0.21
C ALA A 8 15.95 -4.83 -0.85
N ALA A 9 17.08 -5.52 -0.68
CA ALA A 9 17.53 -6.58 -1.58
C ALA A 9 16.68 -7.87 -1.49
N LYS A 10 16.06 -8.13 -0.34
CA LYS A 10 15.17 -9.28 -0.11
C LYS A 10 13.70 -8.96 -0.38
N GLY A 11 13.33 -7.70 -0.60
CA GLY A 11 11.94 -7.27 -0.73
C GLY A 11 11.10 -7.51 0.53
N ASP A 12 11.72 -7.69 1.70
CA ASP A 12 11.00 -8.04 2.92
C ASP A 12 10.52 -6.77 3.65
N PHE A 13 9.31 -6.34 3.30
CA PHE A 13 8.59 -5.22 3.91
C PHE A 13 7.51 -5.68 4.90
N SER A 14 7.58 -6.93 5.36
CA SER A 14 6.60 -7.53 6.28
C SER A 14 6.49 -6.80 7.63
N MET A 15 7.51 -6.03 8.04
CA MET A 15 7.45 -5.17 9.22
C MET A 15 6.41 -4.02 9.10
N PHE A 16 5.91 -3.77 7.89
CA PHE A 16 4.83 -2.85 7.59
C PHE A 16 3.49 -3.56 7.43
N ASN A 17 3.45 -4.89 7.63
CA ASN A 17 2.19 -5.64 7.63
C ASN A 17 1.22 -5.04 8.62
N VAL A 18 0.06 -4.67 8.11
CA VAL A 18 -1.03 -4.18 8.93
C VAL A 18 -1.92 -5.37 9.25
N THR A 19 -1.94 -5.76 10.53
CA THR A 19 -2.72 -6.93 10.95
C THR A 19 -4.22 -6.69 10.75
N SER A 20 -4.91 -7.72 10.27
CA SER A 20 -6.32 -7.67 9.87
C SER A 20 -7.30 -7.33 10.99
N GLU A 21 -6.85 -7.36 12.25
CA GLU A 21 -7.67 -7.10 13.44
C GLU A 21 -8.16 -5.65 13.51
N ASN A 22 -7.58 -4.73 12.73
CA ASN A 22 -8.01 -3.33 12.64
C ASN A 22 -8.38 -2.97 11.20
N ARG A 23 -9.28 -3.74 10.59
CA ARG A 23 -9.88 -3.39 9.30
C ARG A 23 -11.20 -2.67 9.50
N THR A 24 -11.40 -1.55 8.82
CA THR A 24 -12.67 -0.85 8.80
C THR A 24 -13.08 -0.63 7.36
N ARG A 25 -14.31 -1.02 7.02
CA ARG A 25 -14.95 -0.57 5.79
C ARG A 25 -15.73 0.69 6.09
N ASN A 26 -15.50 1.73 5.31
CA ASN A 26 -16.25 2.97 5.41
C ASN A 26 -16.90 3.25 4.05
N ARG A 27 -18.24 3.28 4.05
CA ARG A 27 -19.04 3.52 2.86
C ARG A 27 -20.09 4.56 3.19
N THR A 28 -20.18 5.59 2.35
CA THR A 28 -21.14 6.67 2.50
C THR A 28 -22.07 6.69 1.29
N HIS A 29 -23.37 6.82 1.55
CA HIS A 29 -24.42 6.91 0.53
C HIS A 29 -25.05 8.30 0.51
N LYS A 30 -25.53 8.72 -0.65
CA LYS A 30 -26.49 9.83 -0.83
C LYS A 30 -27.90 9.39 -0.42
N GLU A 31 -28.79 10.36 -0.24
CA GLU A 31 -30.22 10.11 0.01
C GLU A 31 -30.89 9.25 -1.08
N ASN A 32 -30.37 9.27 -2.32
CA ASN A 32 -30.86 8.48 -3.45
C ASN A 32 -30.10 7.16 -3.67
N ASP A 33 -29.57 6.54 -2.62
CA ASP A 33 -28.79 5.28 -2.63
C ASP A 33 -27.45 5.27 -3.39
N GLY A 34 -27.08 6.35 -4.08
CA GLY A 34 -25.78 6.46 -4.75
C GLY A 34 -24.61 6.49 -3.77
N VAL A 35 -23.60 5.64 -3.97
CA VAL A 35 -22.37 5.62 -3.16
C VAL A 35 -21.53 6.85 -3.50
N VAL A 36 -21.08 7.60 -2.49
CA VAL A 36 -20.21 8.79 -2.64
C VAL A 36 -18.82 8.60 -2.06
N TYR A 37 -18.62 7.52 -1.32
CA TYR A 37 -17.33 7.15 -0.77
C TYR A 37 -17.34 5.65 -0.49
N ASP A 38 -16.30 4.94 -0.92
CA ASP A 38 -16.07 3.54 -0.55
C ASP A 38 -14.58 3.35 -0.29
N ALA A 39 -14.26 2.93 0.93
CA ALA A 39 -12.89 2.72 1.38
C ALA A 39 -12.79 1.53 2.32
N VAL A 40 -11.66 0.85 2.25
CA VAL A 40 -11.19 -0.10 3.24
C VAL A 40 -9.92 0.44 3.85
N THR A 41 -9.87 0.49 5.18
CA THR A 41 -8.70 0.92 5.92
C THR A 41 -8.16 -0.24 6.74
N PHE A 42 -6.84 -0.22 6.95
CA PHE A 42 -6.12 -1.18 7.77
C PHE A 42 -5.25 -0.41 8.76
N GLY A 43 -5.31 -0.84 10.03
CA GLY A 43 -4.52 -0.25 11.11
C GLY A 43 -5.26 0.89 11.80
N ARG A 44 -4.59 1.52 12.77
CA ARG A 44 -5.14 2.65 13.50
C ARG A 44 -4.22 3.86 13.36
N ARG A 45 -4.84 5.03 13.18
CA ARG A 45 -4.16 6.33 13.31
C ARG A 45 -3.94 6.67 14.79
N ALA A 46 -3.15 7.72 15.04
CA ALA A 46 -2.84 8.29 16.36
C ALA A 46 -1.87 7.47 17.25
N SER A 47 -1.61 7.99 18.46
CA SER A 47 -0.55 7.56 19.38
C SER A 47 -0.62 6.10 19.83
N LYS A 48 -1.79 5.46 19.72
CA LYS A 48 -2.03 4.05 20.04
C LYS A 48 -2.01 3.12 18.81
N GLY A 49 -1.72 3.65 17.63
CA GLY A 49 -1.68 2.91 16.38
C GLY A 49 -0.37 2.18 16.11
N SER A 50 -0.38 1.29 15.11
CA SER A 50 0.79 0.55 14.60
C SER A 50 1.82 1.41 13.87
N ARG A 51 1.64 2.75 13.90
CA ARG A 51 2.44 3.78 13.20
C ARG A 51 2.49 3.61 11.67
N ALA A 52 1.65 2.71 11.15
CA ALA A 52 1.40 2.47 9.74
C ALA A 52 -0.11 2.31 9.55
N PHE A 53 -0.67 3.03 8.58
CA PHE A 53 -2.09 3.02 8.28
C PHE A 53 -2.26 2.97 6.76
N LEU A 54 -2.88 1.89 6.27
CA LEU A 54 -3.15 1.71 4.84
C LEU A 54 -4.61 2.02 4.56
N ARG A 55 -4.88 2.77 3.50
CA ARG A 55 -6.23 3.05 3.00
C ARG A 55 -6.30 2.73 1.52
N VAL A 56 -7.30 1.94 1.15
CA VAL A 56 -7.63 1.59 -0.23
C VAL A 56 -9.02 2.13 -0.51
N TYR A 57 -9.15 3.03 -1.49
CA TYR A 57 -10.40 3.74 -1.72
C TYR A 57 -10.63 4.07 -3.18
N ASP A 58 -11.89 4.23 -3.53
CA ASP A 58 -12.31 4.76 -4.82
C ASP A 58 -12.03 6.26 -4.88
N LYS A 59 -10.99 6.63 -5.65
CA LYS A 59 -10.58 8.03 -5.81
C LYS A 59 -11.48 8.78 -6.78
N TYR A 60 -12.22 8.09 -7.65
CA TYR A 60 -13.22 8.73 -8.50
C TYR A 60 -14.34 9.31 -7.63
N LEU A 61 -14.85 8.50 -6.70
CA LEU A 61 -15.86 8.93 -5.74
C LEU A 61 -15.33 10.04 -4.82
N GLU A 62 -14.14 9.88 -4.24
CA GLU A 62 -13.58 10.86 -3.30
C GLU A 62 -13.21 12.19 -3.96
N SER A 63 -12.82 12.18 -5.24
CA SER A 63 -12.47 13.39 -6.00
C SER A 63 -13.63 13.99 -6.80
N ASN A 64 -14.85 13.48 -6.64
CA ASN A 64 -16.01 13.88 -7.46
C ASN A 64 -15.74 13.77 -8.98
N GLY A 65 -15.03 12.74 -9.40
CA GLY A 65 -14.79 12.40 -10.80
C GLY A 65 -13.51 12.94 -11.43
N GLU A 66 -12.66 13.66 -10.68
CA GLU A 66 -11.39 14.20 -11.22
C GLU A 66 -10.34 13.12 -11.50
N SER A 67 -10.41 11.98 -10.83
CA SER A 67 -9.41 10.92 -10.91
C SER A 67 -10.05 9.55 -10.90
N ASP A 68 -10.06 8.88 -12.05
CA ASP A 68 -10.59 7.53 -12.22
C ASP A 68 -9.55 6.47 -11.83
N CYS A 69 -9.43 6.18 -10.53
CA CYS A 69 -8.58 5.10 -10.05
C CYS A 69 -8.98 4.58 -8.66
N ILE A 70 -8.51 3.38 -8.34
CA ILE A 70 -8.44 2.90 -6.96
C ILE A 70 -7.12 3.34 -6.36
N ARG A 71 -7.16 4.16 -5.32
CA ARG A 71 -5.97 4.68 -4.66
C ARG A 71 -5.60 3.83 -3.47
N TRP A 72 -4.32 3.48 -3.43
CA TRP A 72 -3.65 2.85 -2.30
C TRP A 72 -2.77 3.89 -1.62
N GLU A 73 -3.03 4.15 -0.35
CA GLU A 73 -2.38 5.21 0.39
C GLU A 73 -1.86 4.68 1.71
N LEU A 74 -0.54 4.75 1.90
CA LEU A 74 0.14 4.33 3.11
C LEU A 74 0.61 5.55 3.90
N GLU A 75 0.06 5.73 5.09
CA GLU A 75 0.50 6.72 6.05
C GLU A 75 1.46 6.09 7.06
N LEU A 76 2.66 6.67 7.19
CA LEU A 76 3.68 6.22 8.13
C LEU A 76 4.01 7.35 9.09
N THR A 77 4.26 7.02 10.35
CA THR A 77 4.64 8.00 11.38
C THR A 77 5.85 7.55 12.20
N GLN A 78 6.54 8.52 12.82
CA GLN A 78 7.68 8.30 13.71
C GLN A 78 8.78 7.45 13.05
N HIS A 79 9.34 6.47 13.79
CA HIS A 79 10.42 5.61 13.33
C HIS A 79 10.12 4.85 12.02
N LYS A 80 8.85 4.55 11.68
CA LYS A 80 8.49 3.94 10.40
C LYS A 80 8.62 4.92 9.24
N ALA A 81 8.22 6.17 9.45
CA ALA A 81 8.41 7.25 8.47
C ALA A 81 9.89 7.55 8.27
N ASP A 82 10.67 7.69 9.35
CA ASP A 82 12.12 7.89 9.28
C ASP A 82 12.82 6.75 8.53
N LYS A 83 12.41 5.50 8.79
CA LYS A 83 12.96 4.34 8.10
C LYS A 83 12.67 4.35 6.60
N VAL A 84 11.42 4.65 6.20
CA VAL A 84 11.07 4.77 4.77
C VAL A 84 11.77 5.94 4.11
N PHE A 85 11.87 7.09 4.79
CA PHE A 85 12.64 8.22 4.29
C PHE A 85 14.09 7.83 4.00
N LYS A 86 14.76 7.11 4.91
CA LYS A 86 16.13 6.63 4.70
C LYS A 86 16.25 5.67 3.52
N TYR A 87 15.26 4.79 3.31
CA TYR A 87 15.25 3.91 2.13
C TYR A 87 15.13 4.69 0.82
N LEU A 88 14.19 5.62 0.75
CA LEU A 88 13.95 6.41 -0.44
C LEU A 88 15.09 7.39 -0.73
N ALA A 89 15.65 8.03 0.31
CA ALA A 89 16.81 8.90 0.18
C ALA A 89 18.06 8.13 -0.28
N GLY A 90 18.24 6.90 0.22
CA GLY A 90 19.34 6.01 -0.19
C GLY A 90 19.20 5.39 -1.58
N CYS A 91 18.16 5.75 -2.35
CA CYS A 91 18.08 5.37 -3.76
C CYS A 91 18.99 6.23 -4.66
N ASP A 92 19.62 7.29 -4.11
CA ASP A 92 20.63 8.11 -4.78
C ASP A 92 20.21 8.64 -6.17
N GLY A 93 18.93 8.97 -6.32
CA GLY A 93 18.35 9.47 -7.58
C GLY A 93 18.06 8.39 -8.64
N ASN A 94 18.32 7.11 -8.35
CA ASN A 94 17.91 6.01 -9.20
C ASN A 94 16.39 5.81 -9.10
N LEU A 95 15.70 6.20 -10.17
CA LEU A 95 14.24 6.17 -10.27
C LEU A 95 13.65 4.76 -10.28
N GLU A 96 14.36 3.79 -10.86
CA GLU A 96 13.90 2.39 -10.91
C GLU A 96 13.99 1.75 -9.52
N THR A 97 15.10 1.99 -8.81
CA THR A 97 15.24 1.58 -7.41
C THR A 97 14.18 2.24 -6.54
N PHE A 98 13.96 3.55 -6.73
CA PHE A 98 12.92 4.29 -6.00
C PHE A 98 11.53 3.70 -6.23
N ALA A 99 11.18 3.42 -7.50
CA ALA A 99 9.92 2.79 -7.88
C ALA A 99 9.71 1.44 -7.20
N THR A 100 10.74 0.59 -7.28
CA THR A 100 10.75 -0.75 -6.69
C THR A 100 10.55 -0.67 -5.18
N VAL A 101 11.26 0.23 -4.50
CA VAL A 101 11.12 0.42 -3.04
C VAL A 101 9.72 0.91 -2.68
N CYS A 102 9.16 1.90 -3.39
CA CYS A 102 7.80 2.37 -3.17
C CYS A 102 6.76 1.26 -3.35
N GLY A 103 6.84 0.52 -4.46
CA GLY A 103 5.92 -0.56 -4.76
C GLY A 103 6.00 -1.69 -3.73
N ALA A 104 7.21 -2.07 -3.32
CA ALA A 104 7.43 -3.11 -2.34
C ALA A 104 6.97 -2.71 -0.93
N ILE A 105 7.09 -1.43 -0.56
CA ILE A 105 6.56 -0.90 0.71
C ILE A 105 5.03 -1.01 0.74
N ILE A 106 4.33 -0.59 -0.32
CA ILE A 106 2.86 -0.67 -0.37
C ILE A 106 2.39 -2.13 -0.47
N GLY A 107 2.98 -2.91 -1.39
CA GLY A 107 2.63 -4.32 -1.60
C GLY A 107 2.96 -5.21 -0.40
N GLY A 108 3.94 -4.82 0.41
CA GLY A 108 4.32 -5.54 1.64
C GLY A 108 3.46 -5.21 2.86
N CYS A 109 2.50 -4.28 2.77
CA CYS A 109 1.64 -3.92 3.90
C CYS A 109 0.48 -4.90 4.13
N ILE A 110 0.10 -5.66 3.11
CA ILE A 110 -1.05 -6.57 3.16
C ILE A 110 -0.81 -7.78 2.24
N THR A 111 -1.30 -8.93 2.66
CA THR A 111 -1.29 -10.15 1.85
C THR A 111 -2.69 -10.71 1.78
N PHE A 112 -3.20 -10.88 0.56
CA PHE A 112 -4.47 -11.53 0.31
C PHE A 112 -4.23 -13.00 0.06
N VAL A 113 -4.74 -13.88 0.93
CA VAL A 113 -4.49 -15.32 0.86
C VAL A 113 -5.78 -16.15 0.86
N HIS A 114 -5.72 -17.31 0.21
CA HIS A 114 -6.79 -18.28 0.17
C HIS A 114 -6.97 -18.96 1.53
N ARG A 115 -8.06 -18.65 2.24
CA ARG A 115 -8.38 -19.26 3.55
C ARG A 115 -8.99 -20.66 3.47
N THR A 116 -9.45 -21.06 2.30
CA THR A 116 -10.30 -22.25 2.10
C THR A 116 -9.56 -23.45 1.52
N GLU A 117 -8.38 -23.26 0.91
CA GLU A 117 -7.64 -24.35 0.23
C GLU A 117 -7.03 -25.37 1.19
N ARG A 118 -6.85 -25.00 2.46
CA ARG A 118 -6.43 -25.89 3.55
C ARG A 118 -7.33 -25.67 4.76
N ALA A 119 -8.51 -26.29 4.74
CA ALA A 119 -9.43 -26.24 5.86
C ALA A 119 -8.71 -26.64 7.16
N GLY A 120 -8.56 -25.69 8.09
CA GLY A 120 -7.93 -25.89 9.40
C GLY A 120 -6.48 -25.37 9.54
N ASP A 121 -5.82 -24.90 8.48
CA ASP A 121 -4.49 -24.28 8.63
C ASP A 121 -4.63 -22.87 9.24
N LYS A 122 -4.22 -22.75 10.50
CA LYS A 122 -4.24 -21.49 11.25
C LYS A 122 -3.06 -20.58 10.90
N ASN A 123 -2.04 -21.10 10.20
CA ASN A 123 -0.84 -20.36 9.87
C ASN A 123 -1.00 -19.61 8.55
N ILE A 124 -1.45 -18.36 8.63
CA ILE A 124 -1.71 -17.47 7.47
C ILE A 124 -0.52 -17.40 6.50
N ILE A 125 0.72 -17.45 7.01
CA ILE A 125 1.97 -17.35 6.22
C ILE A 125 2.13 -18.54 5.25
N ARG A 126 1.50 -19.68 5.52
CA ARG A 126 1.59 -20.89 4.68
C ARG A 126 0.51 -20.96 3.60
N LEU A 127 -0.43 -20.01 3.60
CA LEU A 127 -1.52 -19.98 2.64
C LEU A 127 -1.06 -19.36 1.33
N ALA A 128 -1.57 -19.88 0.23
CA ALA A 128 -1.30 -19.34 -1.10
C ALA A 128 -1.90 -17.93 -1.21
N GLU A 129 -1.15 -17.05 -1.86
CA GLU A 129 -1.61 -15.72 -2.22
C GLU A 129 -2.61 -15.79 -3.38
N TYR A 130 -3.58 -14.86 -3.43
CA TYR A 130 -4.46 -14.76 -4.59
C TYR A 130 -3.69 -14.24 -5.82
N ASP A 131 -3.92 -14.86 -6.98
CA ASP A 131 -3.28 -14.50 -8.25
C ASP A 131 -3.45 -13.01 -8.61
N TRP A 132 -4.65 -12.45 -8.40
CA TRP A 132 -4.90 -11.03 -8.69
C TRP A 132 -4.04 -10.10 -7.84
N TRP A 133 -3.71 -10.51 -6.61
CA TRP A 133 -2.85 -9.71 -5.73
C TRP A 133 -1.39 -9.82 -6.15
N THR A 134 -0.95 -11.02 -6.55
CA THR A 134 0.37 -11.22 -7.16
C THR A 134 0.54 -10.33 -8.39
N ALA A 135 -0.44 -10.30 -9.29
CA ALA A 135 -0.42 -9.45 -10.47
C ALA A 135 -0.33 -7.95 -10.11
N ILE A 136 -1.05 -7.48 -9.09
CA ILE A 136 -0.92 -6.09 -8.62
C ILE A 136 0.50 -5.81 -8.11
N LYS A 137 1.08 -6.68 -7.28
CA LYS A 137 2.45 -6.47 -6.76
C LYS A 137 3.50 -6.38 -7.87
N GLU A 138 3.36 -7.18 -8.92
CA GLU A 138 4.25 -7.11 -10.09
C GLU A 138 4.17 -5.75 -10.79
N THR A 139 2.97 -5.15 -10.86
CA THR A 139 2.79 -3.82 -11.46
C THR A 139 3.27 -2.67 -10.57
N LEU A 140 3.19 -2.82 -9.23
CA LEU A 140 3.53 -1.75 -8.28
C LEU A 140 4.99 -1.29 -8.35
N HIS A 141 5.91 -2.12 -8.83
CA HIS A 141 7.32 -1.74 -9.02
C HIS A 141 7.57 -0.88 -10.28
N THR A 142 6.54 -0.59 -11.06
CA THR A 142 6.66 0.18 -12.31
C THR A 142 6.39 1.66 -12.06
N LEU A 143 7.38 2.52 -12.32
CA LEU A 143 7.21 3.98 -12.26
C LEU A 143 6.90 4.57 -13.64
N SER A 144 5.74 5.20 -13.75
CA SER A 144 5.40 6.05 -14.90
C SER A 144 5.57 7.52 -14.53
N LEU A 145 6.67 8.15 -14.96
CA LEU A 145 6.84 9.60 -14.82
C LEU A 145 6.24 10.31 -16.02
N ARG A 146 5.22 11.14 -15.78
CA ARG A 146 4.78 12.15 -16.75
C ARG A 146 5.51 13.45 -16.46
N ILE A 147 6.50 13.79 -17.28
CA ILE A 147 7.14 15.11 -17.23
C ILE A 147 6.27 16.07 -18.02
N ALA A 148 5.69 17.08 -17.35
CA ALA A 148 4.97 18.14 -18.04
C ALA A 148 5.94 18.88 -18.97
N LYS A 149 5.62 18.93 -20.26
CA LYS A 149 6.41 19.68 -21.24
C LYS A 149 6.31 21.16 -20.86
N LYS A 150 7.45 21.82 -20.63
CA LYS A 150 7.50 23.26 -20.35
C LYS A 150 6.84 23.99 -21.52
N THR A 151 5.72 24.67 -21.28
CA THR A 151 5.14 25.58 -22.26
C THR A 151 6.09 26.76 -22.35
N ASN A 152 6.85 26.86 -23.45
CA ASN A 152 7.58 28.08 -23.74
C ASN A 152 6.55 29.15 -24.10
N THR A 153 6.17 29.98 -23.13
CA THR A 153 5.56 31.30 -23.35
C THR A 153 6.63 32.32 -23.67
#